data_AF-A0A5N9G8E1-F1
#
_entry.id   AF-A0A5N9G8E1-F1
#
_cell.length_a   1.000
_cell.length_b   1.000
_cell.length_c   1.000
_cell.angle_alpha   90.00
_cell.angle_beta   90.00
_cell.angle_gamma   90.00
#
_symmetry.space_group_name_H-M   'P 1'
#
loop_
_entity.id
_entity.type
_entity.pdbx_description
1 polymer ?
#
loop_
_entity_poly.entity_id
_entity_poly.type
_entity_poly.pdbx_seq_one_letter_code
_entity_poly.pdbx_strand_id
1 'polypeptide(L)'
;MKYQSKLLNRARDEGGVTGLETAIILIAFVVVASVFAFTVLSTGIFSAERGKETIHAGLTGARSSMELKGSIVSNGVANQVLSSGDSAWTAVAFGATSTPTVTADTTDKKEGTGSADIIMDAAFTNQLAAYSDLSATVDLSSIDSINLWVKSSTLTASG
;
A
#
# COMPACT_ATOMS: atom_id res chain seq x y z
N MET A 1 -93.29 -15.91 6.49
CA MET A 1 -91.94 -16.50 6.31
C MET A 1 -91.19 -15.69 5.26
N LYS A 2 -90.37 -14.70 5.67
CA LYS A 2 -89.79 -13.65 4.79
C LYS A 2 -88.28 -13.53 4.98
N TYR A 3 -87.58 -14.67 5.04
CA TYR A 3 -86.14 -14.76 5.35
C TYR A 3 -85.27 -15.28 4.20
N GLN A 4 -85.85 -15.70 3.07
CA GLN A 4 -85.07 -16.32 1.99
C GLN A 4 -84.56 -15.37 0.90
N SER A 5 -84.93 -14.09 0.91
CA SER A 5 -84.51 -13.13 -0.12
C SER A 5 -83.18 -12.43 0.15
N LYS A 6 -82.59 -12.58 1.35
CA LYS A 6 -81.31 -11.93 1.71
C LYS A 6 -80.07 -12.73 1.30
N LEU A 7 -80.21 -14.00 0.91
CA LEU A 7 -79.07 -14.85 0.54
C LEU A 7 -78.74 -14.77 -0.97
N LEU A 8 -79.72 -14.53 -1.84
CA LEU A 8 -79.48 -14.42 -3.29
C LEU A 8 -78.79 -13.10 -3.71
N ASN A 9 -78.76 -12.08 -2.84
CA ASN A 9 -78.14 -10.79 -3.14
C ASN A 9 -76.65 -10.73 -2.80
N ARG A 10 -76.08 -11.78 -2.18
CA ARG A 10 -74.64 -11.89 -1.89
C ARG A 10 -73.86 -12.49 -3.06
N ALA A 11 -74.47 -13.41 -3.82
CA ALA A 11 -73.85 -14.04 -5.00
C ALA A 11 -73.70 -13.12 -6.21
N ARG A 12 -74.37 -11.94 -6.22
CA ARG A 12 -74.19 -10.87 -7.22
C ARG A 12 -73.18 -9.80 -6.81
N ASP A 13 -72.67 -9.87 -5.58
CA ASP A 13 -71.72 -8.93 -4.98
C ASP A 13 -70.27 -9.43 -5.07
N GLU A 14 -70.07 -10.66 -5.56
CA GLU A 14 -68.78 -11.20 -5.98
C GLU A 14 -68.50 -10.72 -7.42
N GLY A 15 -68.41 -9.40 -7.59
CA GLY A 15 -67.90 -8.79 -8.82
C GLY A 15 -66.51 -9.35 -9.08
N GLY A 16 -66.37 -10.07 -10.20
CA GLY A 16 -65.21 -10.90 -10.49
C GLY A 16 -63.90 -10.13 -10.44
N VAL A 17 -62.86 -10.77 -9.88
CA VAL A 17 -61.45 -10.43 -10.10
C VAL A 17 -61.24 -10.35 -11.61
N THR A 18 -61.23 -9.14 -12.15
CA THR A 18 -61.03 -8.96 -13.59
C THR A 18 -59.55 -9.13 -13.91
N GLY A 19 -59.24 -9.75 -15.05
CA GLY A 19 -57.86 -9.95 -15.48
C GLY A 19 -57.08 -8.63 -15.60
N LEU A 20 -57.78 -7.51 -15.79
CA LEU A 20 -57.20 -6.18 -15.89
C LEU A 20 -56.63 -5.69 -14.55
N GLU A 21 -57.30 -5.94 -13.42
CA GLU A 21 -56.80 -5.59 -12.08
C GLU A 21 -55.55 -6.41 -11.73
N THR A 22 -55.58 -7.71 -12.03
CA THR A 22 -54.39 -8.56 -11.87
C THR A 22 -53.25 -8.14 -12.81
N ALA A 23 -53.55 -7.66 -14.02
CA ALA A 23 -52.53 -7.22 -14.97
C ALA A 23 -51.79 -5.96 -14.48
N ILE A 24 -52.50 -4.99 -13.88
CA ILE A 24 -51.87 -3.79 -13.31
C ILE A 24 -50.96 -4.16 -12.13
N ILE A 25 -51.40 -5.07 -11.27
CA ILE A 25 -50.58 -5.58 -10.15
C ILE A 25 -49.33 -6.30 -10.69
N LEU A 26 -49.46 -7.11 -11.74
CA LEU A 26 -48.32 -7.79 -12.36
C LEU A 26 -47.31 -6.82 -12.97
N ILE A 27 -47.76 -5.76 -13.66
CA ILE A 27 -46.86 -4.74 -14.20
C ILE A 27 -46.11 -4.04 -13.06
N ALA A 28 -46.81 -3.65 -12.00
CA ALA A 28 -46.18 -3.03 -10.83
C ALA A 28 -45.13 -3.97 -10.19
N PHE A 29 -45.43 -5.27 -10.09
CA PHE A 29 -44.51 -6.26 -9.52
C PHE A 29 -43.26 -6.45 -10.38
N VAL A 30 -43.42 -6.54 -11.71
CA VAL A 30 -42.32 -6.67 -12.65
C VAL A 30 -41.42 -5.43 -12.65
N VAL A 31 -42.00 -4.23 -12.56
CA VAL A 31 -41.22 -2.98 -12.48
C VAL A 31 -40.42 -2.90 -11.18
N VAL A 32 -41.03 -3.25 -10.04
CA VAL A 32 -40.30 -3.28 -8.75
C VAL A 32 -39.18 -4.33 -8.79
N ALA A 33 -39.45 -5.50 -9.36
CA ALA A 33 -38.45 -6.55 -9.53
C ALA A 33 -37.29 -6.14 -10.45
N SER A 34 -37.57 -5.42 -11.54
CA SER A 34 -36.53 -5.00 -12.48
C SER A 34 -35.63 -3.90 -11.91
N VAL A 35 -36.21 -2.93 -11.19
CA VAL A 35 -35.43 -1.90 -10.50
C VAL A 35 -34.59 -2.52 -9.38
N PHE A 36 -35.15 -3.47 -8.63
CA PHE A 36 -34.40 -4.22 -7.62
C PHE A 36 -33.27 -5.06 -8.23
N ALA A 37 -33.52 -5.75 -9.33
CA ALA A 37 -32.48 -6.52 -10.03
C ALA A 37 -31.36 -5.60 -10.56
N PHE A 38 -31.71 -4.42 -11.07
CA PHE A 38 -30.73 -3.45 -11.55
C PHE A 38 -29.84 -2.92 -10.41
N THR A 39 -30.42 -2.57 -9.25
CA THR A 39 -29.62 -2.08 -8.11
C THR A 39 -28.73 -3.17 -7.53
N VAL A 40 -29.23 -4.41 -7.40
CA VAL A 40 -28.42 -5.56 -6.96
C VAL A 40 -27.30 -5.86 -7.95
N LEU A 41 -27.57 -5.82 -9.26
CA LEU A 41 -26.53 -6.05 -10.27
C LEU A 41 -25.48 -4.94 -10.26
N SER A 42 -25.89 -3.67 -10.16
CA SER A 42 -24.98 -2.53 -10.13
C SER A 42 -24.07 -2.55 -8.89
N THR A 43 -24.65 -2.79 -7.72
CA THR A 43 -23.89 -2.92 -6.46
C THR A 43 -23.03 -4.19 -6.44
N GLY A 44 -23.51 -5.28 -7.02
CA GLY A 44 -22.77 -6.54 -7.17
C GLY A 44 -21.54 -6.40 -8.06
N ILE A 45 -21.67 -5.76 -9.23
CA ILE A 45 -20.54 -5.48 -10.13
C ILE A 45 -19.54 -4.56 -9.44
N PHE A 46 -20.00 -3.50 -8.77
CA PHE A 46 -19.10 -2.60 -8.03
C PHE A 46 -18.35 -3.35 -6.92
N SER A 47 -19.04 -4.20 -6.16
CA SER A 47 -18.42 -5.01 -5.11
C SER A 47 -17.40 -6.01 -5.67
N ALA A 48 -17.69 -6.62 -6.82
CA ALA A 48 -16.78 -7.54 -7.50
C ALA A 48 -15.51 -6.83 -7.99
N GLU A 49 -15.65 -5.64 -8.60
CA GLU A 49 -14.51 -4.83 -9.03
C GLU A 49 -13.65 -4.36 -7.85
N ARG A 50 -14.27 -3.93 -6.74
CA ARG A 50 -13.52 -3.60 -5.50
C ARG A 50 -12.82 -4.81 -4.90
N GLY A 51 -13.46 -5.98 -4.94
CA GLY A 51 -12.85 -7.24 -4.49
C GLY A 51 -11.62 -7.61 -5.31
N LYS A 52 -11.69 -7.52 -6.64
CA LYS A 52 -10.56 -7.75 -7.54
C LYS A 52 -9.40 -6.80 -7.23
N GLU A 53 -9.67 -5.51 -7.14
CA GLU A 53 -8.64 -4.50 -6.81
C GLU A 53 -7.95 -4.81 -5.48
N THR A 54 -8.73 -5.15 -4.44
CA THR A 54 -8.21 -5.49 -3.11
C THR A 54 -7.33 -6.73 -3.14
N ILE A 55 -7.71 -7.76 -3.89
CA ILE A 55 -6.91 -8.98 -4.04
C ILE A 55 -5.60 -8.68 -4.78
N HIS A 56 -5.65 -7.89 -5.84
CA HIS A 56 -4.45 -7.48 -6.57
C HIS A 56 -3.50 -6.65 -5.70
N ALA A 57 -4.02 -5.65 -4.98
CA ALA A 57 -3.24 -4.84 -4.06
C ALA A 57 -2.65 -5.68 -2.91
N GLY A 58 -3.44 -6.58 -2.33
CA GLY A 58 -2.99 -7.49 -1.28
C GLY A 58 -1.93 -8.48 -1.77
N LEU A 59 -2.05 -8.99 -3.00
CA LEU A 59 -1.04 -9.85 -3.61
C LEU A 59 0.27 -9.09 -3.87
N THR A 60 0.18 -7.87 -4.38
CA THR A 60 1.36 -7.00 -4.57
C THR A 60 2.03 -6.72 -3.24
N GLY A 61 1.26 -6.35 -2.21
CA GLY A 61 1.75 -6.09 -0.85
C GLY A 61 2.38 -7.31 -0.16
N ALA A 62 1.78 -8.50 -0.33
CA ALA A 62 2.34 -9.74 0.22
C ALA A 62 3.63 -10.18 -0.49
N ARG A 63 3.77 -9.84 -1.78
CA ARG A 63 4.98 -10.13 -2.57
C ARG A 63 6.06 -9.08 -2.44
N SER A 64 5.78 -7.90 -1.89
CA SER A 64 6.74 -6.80 -1.77
C SER A 64 7.70 -6.92 -0.57
N SER A 65 7.87 -8.10 0.02
CA SER A 65 8.92 -8.32 1.01
C SER A 65 10.28 -8.50 0.32
N MET A 66 11.17 -7.51 0.49
CA MET A 66 12.57 -7.64 0.11
C MET A 66 13.38 -7.96 1.37
N GLU A 67 14.05 -9.12 1.38
CA GLU A 67 14.97 -9.50 2.45
C GLU A 67 16.36 -9.69 1.86
N LEU A 68 17.35 -8.99 2.42
CA LEU A 68 18.75 -9.12 1.99
C LEU A 68 19.29 -10.49 2.46
N LYS A 69 19.52 -11.41 1.52
CA LYS A 69 20.12 -12.73 1.81
C LYS A 69 21.57 -12.76 1.32
N GLY A 70 22.53 -12.74 2.23
CA GLY A 70 23.96 -12.86 1.93
C GLY A 70 24.76 -11.56 2.10
N SER A 71 26.05 -11.60 1.75
CA SER A 71 26.95 -10.45 1.82
C SER A 71 26.84 -9.60 0.55
N ILE A 72 26.75 -8.28 0.70
CA ILE A 72 26.77 -7.33 -0.43
C ILE A 72 28.21 -7.25 -0.95
N VAL A 73 28.41 -7.50 -2.25
CA VAL A 73 29.70 -7.34 -2.94
C VAL A 73 29.54 -6.21 -3.95
N SER A 74 30.29 -5.12 -3.77
CA SER A 74 30.25 -3.95 -4.66
C SER A 74 31.40 -4.02 -5.67
N ASN A 75 31.08 -3.83 -6.95
CA ASN A 75 32.06 -3.60 -8.01
C ASN A 75 32.04 -2.12 -8.39
N GLY A 76 33.21 -1.50 -8.55
CA GLY A 76 33.32 -0.11 -8.99
C GLY A 76 32.77 0.08 -10.40
N VAL A 77 31.87 1.03 -10.58
CA VAL A 77 31.34 1.46 -11.88
C VAL A 77 31.63 2.96 -12.05
N ALA A 78 31.96 3.37 -13.28
CA ALA A 78 32.17 4.78 -13.61
C ALA A 78 30.86 5.59 -13.55
N ASN A 79 30.97 6.83 -13.08
CA ASN A 79 29.90 7.76 -12.69
C ASN A 79 28.58 7.69 -13.49
N GLN A 80 27.46 7.64 -12.75
CA GLN A 80 26.14 7.98 -13.25
C GLN A 80 25.52 9.01 -12.31
N VAL A 81 25.23 10.22 -12.82
CA VAL A 81 24.76 11.35 -12.01
C VAL A 81 23.30 11.14 -11.61
N LEU A 82 23.04 11.03 -10.31
CA LEU A 82 21.70 11.14 -9.72
C LEU A 82 21.62 12.32 -8.72
N SER A 83 20.43 12.91 -8.63
CA SER A 83 20.15 14.17 -7.91
C SER A 83 20.07 13.98 -6.39
N SER A 84 20.98 14.66 -5.69
CA SER A 84 20.91 15.18 -4.30
C SER A 84 20.74 14.20 -3.14
N GLY A 85 21.81 13.51 -2.75
CA GLY A 85 22.02 13.07 -1.37
C GLY A 85 22.81 14.15 -0.61
N ASP A 86 22.13 14.93 0.22
CA ASP A 86 22.80 15.83 1.18
C ASP A 86 22.05 15.80 2.51
N SER A 87 22.31 14.77 3.30
CA SER A 87 22.00 14.74 4.72
C SER A 87 23.05 13.87 5.40
N ALA A 88 23.93 14.50 6.17
CA ALA A 88 24.89 13.78 7.01
C ALA A 88 24.13 12.86 7.97
N TRP A 89 24.60 11.62 8.11
CA TRP A 89 24.00 10.67 9.05
C TRP A 89 24.24 11.14 10.50
N THR A 90 23.31 10.85 11.40
CA THR A 90 23.44 11.16 12.83
C THR A 90 24.29 10.09 13.51
N ALA A 91 25.39 10.50 14.14
CA ALA A 91 26.25 9.62 14.94
C ALA A 91 25.52 9.11 16.19
N VAL A 92 25.65 7.82 16.51
CA VAL A 92 25.11 7.27 17.76
C VAL A 92 26.21 7.26 18.83
N ALA A 93 26.08 8.13 19.82
CA ALA A 93 27.05 8.21 20.91
C ALA A 93 26.91 7.03 21.90
N PHE A 94 27.97 6.24 22.04
CA PHE A 94 28.10 5.21 23.07
C PHE A 94 29.29 5.54 23.96
N GLY A 95 29.14 6.54 24.84
CA GLY A 95 30.20 6.96 25.77
C GLY A 95 31.40 7.63 25.10
N ALA A 96 32.31 8.21 25.90
CA ALA A 96 33.38 9.08 25.42
C ALA A 96 34.44 8.39 24.54
N THR A 97 34.53 7.05 24.54
CA THR A 97 35.61 6.30 23.88
C THR A 97 35.14 5.49 22.67
N SER A 98 33.84 5.31 22.46
CA SER A 98 33.29 4.50 21.37
C SER A 98 32.25 5.23 20.54
N THR A 99 32.33 6.57 20.48
CA THR A 99 31.44 7.37 19.65
C THR A 99 31.98 7.44 18.21
N PRO A 100 31.27 6.89 17.21
CA PRO A 100 31.61 7.09 15.82
C PRO A 100 31.44 8.56 15.44
N THR A 101 32.28 9.04 14.52
CA THR A 101 32.19 10.41 14.01
C THR A 101 31.61 10.38 12.61
N VAL A 102 30.57 11.18 12.34
CA VAL A 102 30.01 11.35 11.01
C VAL A 102 30.33 12.74 10.50
N THR A 103 30.96 12.82 9.33
CA THR A 103 31.34 14.08 8.69
C THR A 103 30.87 14.08 7.24
N ALA A 104 30.42 15.22 6.74
CA ALA A 104 30.16 15.38 5.31
C ALA A 104 31.49 15.55 4.54
N ASP A 105 31.74 14.68 3.58
CA ASP A 105 32.87 14.76 2.65
C ASP A 105 32.42 15.37 1.32
N THR A 106 33.04 16.50 0.97
CA THR A 106 32.79 17.26 -0.26
C THR A 106 33.90 17.09 -1.30
N THR A 107 35.00 16.41 -0.95
CA THR A 107 36.19 16.26 -1.80
C THR A 107 36.22 14.90 -2.50
N ASP A 108 35.94 13.81 -1.76
CA ASP A 108 35.99 12.42 -2.22
C ASP A 108 34.58 11.80 -2.38
N LYS A 109 33.61 12.63 -2.78
CA LYS A 109 32.19 12.28 -2.86
C LYS A 109 31.90 11.17 -3.87
N LYS A 110 30.96 10.28 -3.52
CA LYS A 110 30.45 9.24 -4.42
C LYS A 110 29.39 9.78 -5.37
N GLU A 111 28.35 10.44 -4.85
CA GLU A 111 27.27 11.04 -5.63
C GLU A 111 26.84 12.40 -5.02
N GLY A 112 26.19 13.27 -5.80
CA GLY A 112 25.61 14.54 -5.30
C GLY A 112 26.63 15.62 -4.89
N THR A 113 26.24 16.51 -3.96
CA THR A 113 27.08 17.63 -3.46
C THR A 113 28.06 17.19 -2.36
N GLY A 114 27.83 16.03 -1.74
CA GLY A 114 28.70 15.45 -0.72
C GLY A 114 28.34 13.99 -0.41
N SER A 115 29.16 13.32 0.38
CA SER A 115 28.89 11.98 0.91
C SER A 115 29.10 11.96 2.42
N ALA A 116 28.39 11.10 3.14
CA ALA A 116 28.64 10.93 4.58
C ALA A 116 29.84 9.99 4.77
N ASP A 117 30.88 10.48 5.44
CA ASP A 117 31.95 9.65 5.96
C ASP A 117 31.66 9.27 7.41
N ILE A 118 31.80 7.98 7.73
CA ILE A 118 31.55 7.45 9.07
C ILE A 118 32.83 6.80 9.55
N ILE A 119 33.46 7.44 10.54
CA ILE A 119 34.68 6.96 11.16
C ILE A 119 34.30 6.20 12.42
N MET A 120 34.60 4.91 12.45
CA MET A 120 34.46 4.05 13.63
C MET A 120 35.75 4.07 14.43
N ASP A 121 35.66 4.31 15.74
CA ASP A 121 36.79 4.11 16.64
C ASP A 121 37.16 2.62 16.74
N ALA A 122 38.43 2.30 17.00
CA ALA A 122 38.91 0.93 17.13
C ALA A 122 38.22 0.14 18.27
N ALA A 123 37.67 0.84 19.28
CA ALA A 123 36.88 0.23 20.35
C ALA A 123 35.43 -0.08 19.94
N PHE A 124 34.99 0.32 18.74
CA PHE A 124 33.65 0.06 18.24
C PHE A 124 33.50 -1.41 17.81
N THR A 125 32.59 -2.15 18.48
CA THR A 125 32.40 -3.59 18.27
C THR A 125 31.14 -3.87 17.44
N ASN A 126 30.05 -4.31 18.06
CA ASN A 126 28.85 -4.84 17.40
C ASN A 126 27.61 -3.94 17.55
N GLN A 127 27.80 -2.61 17.58
CA GLN A 127 26.75 -1.63 17.86
C GLN A 127 26.31 -0.88 16.59
N LEU A 128 25.17 -0.17 16.64
CA LEU A 128 24.73 0.71 15.57
C LEU A 128 25.60 1.98 15.54
N ALA A 129 26.24 2.27 14.43
CA ALA A 129 27.19 3.37 14.37
C ALA A 129 26.56 4.74 14.05
N ALA A 130 25.75 4.78 13.01
CA ALA A 130 25.06 5.99 12.60
C ALA A 130 23.74 5.61 11.96
N TYR A 131 22.80 6.55 11.96
CA TYR A 131 21.53 6.40 11.26
C TYR A 131 21.15 7.72 10.62
N SER A 132 20.41 7.66 9.52
CA SER A 132 19.65 8.78 9.01
C SER A 132 18.19 8.36 8.99
N ASP A 133 17.38 8.99 9.84
CA ASP A 133 15.95 8.80 9.75
C ASP A 133 15.43 9.43 8.46
N LEU A 134 14.52 8.72 7.82
CA LEU A 134 13.80 9.27 6.70
C LEU A 134 12.74 10.23 7.25
N SER A 135 12.87 11.51 6.94
CA SER A 135 12.01 12.56 7.50
C SER A 135 10.54 12.46 7.05
N ALA A 136 10.23 11.58 6.09
CA ALA A 136 8.89 11.25 5.61
C ALA A 136 8.85 9.81 5.06
N THR A 137 7.64 9.28 4.88
CA THR A 137 7.43 8.05 4.10
C THR A 137 7.96 8.27 2.68
N VAL A 138 9.03 7.57 2.30
CA VAL A 138 9.49 7.55 0.91
C VAL A 138 8.72 6.49 0.16
N ASP A 139 8.08 6.91 -0.93
CA ASP A 139 7.44 6.03 -1.89
C ASP A 139 8.51 5.33 -2.74
N LEU A 140 8.68 4.04 -2.50
CA LEU A 140 9.63 3.17 -3.21
C LEU A 140 8.94 2.35 -4.32
N SER A 141 7.65 2.59 -4.58
CA SER A 141 6.84 1.77 -5.50
C SER A 141 7.30 1.81 -6.96
N SER A 142 8.04 2.84 -7.36
CA SER A 142 8.59 3.03 -8.71
C SER A 142 10.10 2.75 -8.80
N ILE A 143 10.74 2.39 -7.68
CA ILE A 143 12.19 2.23 -7.61
C ILE A 143 12.54 0.75 -7.76
N ASP A 144 13.12 0.40 -8.91
CA ASP A 144 13.57 -0.97 -9.20
C ASP A 144 14.85 -1.36 -8.45
N SER A 145 15.64 -0.38 -7.97
CA SER A 145 16.88 -0.65 -7.21
C SER A 145 17.29 0.51 -6.29
N ILE A 146 17.83 0.18 -5.11
CA ILE A 146 18.47 1.13 -4.20
C ILE A 146 19.97 0.82 -4.18
N ASN A 147 20.79 1.80 -4.54
CA ASN A 147 22.24 1.66 -4.55
C ASN A 147 22.84 2.22 -3.25
N LEU A 148 23.58 1.38 -2.53
CA LEU A 148 24.31 1.74 -1.32
C LEU A 148 25.81 1.61 -1.58
N TRP A 149 26.57 2.64 -1.23
CA TRP A 149 28.02 2.66 -1.43
C TRP A 149 28.73 2.59 -0.08
N VAL A 150 29.62 1.61 0.10
CA VAL A 150 30.49 1.50 1.27
C VAL A 150 31.95 1.57 0.81
N LYS A 151 32.71 2.55 1.30
CA LYS A 151 34.17 2.63 1.13
C LYS A 151 34.78 2.29 2.48
N SER A 152 35.65 1.28 2.51
CA SER A 152 36.49 1.00 3.70
C SER A 152 37.94 1.30 3.36
N SER A 153 38.60 2.13 4.16
CA SER A 153 40.05 2.32 4.11
C SER A 153 40.64 2.02 5.47
N THR A 154 41.59 1.09 5.54
CA THR A 154 42.38 0.84 6.75
C THR A 154 43.71 1.59 6.64
N LEU A 155 43.91 2.60 7.49
CA LEU A 155 45.23 3.16 7.74
C LEU A 155 45.98 2.15 8.60
N THR A 156 46.65 1.19 7.97
CA THR A 156 47.63 0.37 8.69
C THR A 156 48.86 1.24 8.83
N ALA A 157 49.14 1.73 10.04
CA ALA A 157 50.43 2.36 10.33
C ALA A 157 51.51 1.30 10.04
N SER A 158 52.25 1.50 8.95
CA SER A 158 53.53 0.81 8.76
C SER A 158 54.36 1.08 10.00
N GLY A 159 54.77 0.01 10.68
CA GLY A 159 55.82 0.09 11.69
C GLY A 159 57.10 0.70 11.14
#